data_AF-A0A2T7H9U1-F1
#
_entry.id   AF-A0A2T7H9U1-F1
#
_cell.length_a   1.000
_cell.length_b   1.000
_cell.length_c   1.000
_cell.angle_alpha   90.00
_cell.angle_beta   90.00
_cell.angle_gamma   90.00
#
_symmetry.space_group_name_H-M   'P 1'
#
loop_
_entity.id
_entity.type
_entity.pdbx_description
1 polymer ?
#
loop_
_entity_poly.entity_id
_entity_poly.type
_entity_poly.pdbx_seq_one_letter_code
_entity_poly.pdbx_strand_id
1 'polypeptide(L)'
;MTYTYSGKLYRALNPVYAREPLSGRGAALYGGRFNPKGVPALYASISVLTALREANQVGDLQPTTLVCYRAEIEMVFDTSDTTALRTAGFDELALADQTWRDQMRTTGEARTQRFARELIANGYNGLRVRSFVKGSGPGDMNLVLWRWGTNAPSRLELIDDEDRLS
;
A
#
# COMPACT_ATOMS: atom_id res chain seq x y z
N MET A 1 12.87 8.38 14.51
CA MET A 1 13.39 6.99 14.38
C MET A 1 12.75 6.39 13.15
N THR A 2 13.52 5.78 12.26
CA THR A 2 13.01 5.12 11.06
C THR A 2 12.38 3.79 11.46
N TYR A 3 11.12 3.57 11.09
CA TYR A 3 10.35 2.37 11.46
C TYR A 3 10.66 1.23 10.48
N THR A 4 10.95 0.05 11.02
CA THR A 4 11.09 -1.20 10.25
C THR A 4 9.86 -2.06 10.48
N TYR A 5 9.13 -2.38 9.41
CA TYR A 5 8.04 -3.33 9.46
C TYR A 5 8.57 -4.76 9.32
N SER A 6 8.29 -5.63 10.28
CA SER A 6 8.56 -7.07 10.17
C SER A 6 7.29 -7.84 10.50
N GLY A 7 6.81 -8.65 9.56
CA GLY A 7 5.53 -9.34 9.72
C GLY A 7 4.97 -9.95 8.46
N LYS A 8 3.70 -10.37 8.55
CA LYS A 8 2.93 -10.89 7.41
C LYS A 8 2.12 -9.78 6.75
N LEU A 9 2.18 -9.75 5.43
CA LEU A 9 1.34 -8.86 4.62
C LEU A 9 0.41 -9.70 3.75
N TYR A 10 -0.80 -9.20 3.52
CA TYR A 10 -1.83 -9.86 2.75
C TYR A 10 -2.25 -8.97 1.59
N ARG A 11 -2.42 -9.58 0.41
CA ARG A 11 -2.89 -8.86 -0.77
C ARG A 11 -3.97 -9.66 -1.46
N ALA A 12 -5.09 -9.01 -1.73
CA ALA A 12 -6.12 -9.53 -2.60
C ALA A 12 -5.76 -9.19 -4.05
N LEU A 13 -5.67 -10.21 -4.89
CA LEU A 13 -5.37 -10.10 -6.31
C LEU A 13 -6.59 -10.47 -7.14
N ASN A 14 -6.77 -9.77 -8.26
CA ASN A 14 -7.61 -10.30 -9.32
C ASN A 14 -6.95 -11.60 -9.83
N PRO A 15 -7.70 -12.72 -9.97
CA PRO A 15 -7.16 -14.00 -10.43
C PRO A 15 -6.34 -13.93 -11.73
N VAL A 16 -6.65 -12.97 -12.63
CA VAL A 16 -5.90 -12.73 -13.87
C VAL A 16 -4.43 -12.36 -13.60
N TYR A 17 -4.14 -11.70 -12.48
CA TYR A 17 -2.80 -11.28 -12.08
C TYR A 17 -2.18 -12.15 -11.00
N ALA A 18 -2.80 -13.28 -10.65
CA ALA A 18 -2.35 -14.15 -9.57
C ALA A 18 -0.91 -14.69 -9.80
N ARG A 19 -0.50 -14.84 -11.07
CA ARG A 19 0.86 -15.27 -11.46
C ARG A 19 1.93 -14.19 -11.36
N GLU A 20 1.56 -12.95 -11.08
CA GLU A 20 2.49 -11.85 -10.86
C GLU A 20 2.26 -11.18 -9.49
N PRO A 21 2.31 -11.92 -8.37
CA PRO A 21 1.84 -11.41 -7.07
C PRO A 21 2.67 -10.22 -6.57
N LEU A 22 3.94 -10.14 -6.94
CA LEU A 22 4.85 -9.05 -6.60
C LEU A 22 4.78 -7.87 -7.59
N SER A 23 3.92 -7.91 -8.62
CA SER A 23 3.84 -6.86 -9.62
C SER A 23 3.13 -5.61 -9.08
N GLY A 24 3.80 -4.47 -9.26
CA GLY A 24 3.28 -3.12 -9.01
C GLY A 24 2.78 -2.41 -10.28
N ARG A 25 2.72 -3.13 -11.41
CA ARG A 25 2.44 -2.54 -12.74
C ARG A 25 1.09 -1.85 -12.83
N GLY A 26 0.05 -2.46 -12.25
CA GLY A 26 -1.29 -1.86 -12.23
C GLY A 26 -1.29 -0.50 -11.52
N ALA A 27 -0.63 -0.41 -10.36
CA ALA A 27 -0.49 0.84 -9.64
C ALA A 27 0.33 1.87 -10.43
N ALA A 28 1.39 1.47 -11.14
CA ALA A 28 2.15 2.36 -12.00
C ALA A 28 1.31 2.91 -13.17
N LEU A 29 0.48 2.08 -13.81
CA LEU A 29 -0.33 2.48 -14.97
C LEU A 29 -1.44 3.45 -14.59
N TYR A 30 -2.19 3.14 -13.53
CA TYR A 30 -3.39 3.89 -13.17
C TYR A 30 -3.13 4.96 -12.10
N GLY A 31 -2.04 4.84 -11.35
CA GLY A 31 -1.84 5.56 -10.10
C GLY A 31 -2.75 5.02 -8.99
N GLY A 32 -2.43 5.39 -7.76
CA GLY A 32 -3.24 5.10 -6.58
C GLY A 32 -3.23 6.30 -5.63
N ARG A 33 -3.92 6.17 -4.50
CA ARG A 33 -3.96 7.25 -3.50
C ARG A 33 -2.55 7.66 -3.05
N PHE A 34 -1.64 6.70 -2.91
CA PHE A 34 -0.28 6.89 -2.40
C PHE A 34 0.80 6.56 -3.43
N ASN A 35 0.52 6.62 -4.73
CA ASN A 35 1.54 6.56 -5.77
C ASN A 35 1.07 7.31 -7.03
N PRO A 36 1.87 8.24 -7.59
CA PRO A 36 1.55 8.86 -8.88
C PRO A 36 1.67 7.84 -10.03
N LYS A 37 1.11 8.18 -11.19
CA LYS A 37 1.32 7.41 -12.42
C LYS A 37 2.81 7.33 -12.75
N GLY A 38 3.23 6.17 -13.26
CA GLY A 38 4.63 5.85 -13.54
C GLY A 38 5.41 5.31 -12.34
N VAL A 39 4.90 5.42 -11.12
CA VAL A 39 5.55 4.87 -9.91
C VAL A 39 4.89 3.55 -9.53
N PRO A 40 5.61 2.42 -9.61
CA PRO A 40 5.12 1.14 -9.11
C PRO A 40 4.82 1.20 -7.62
N ALA A 41 3.73 0.55 -7.22
CA ALA A 41 3.42 0.38 -5.81
C ALA A 41 2.73 -0.97 -5.55
N LEU A 42 3.00 -1.55 -4.39
CA LEU A 42 2.33 -2.73 -3.87
C LEU A 42 1.50 -2.33 -2.66
N TYR A 43 0.18 -2.46 -2.78
CA TYR A 43 -0.76 -2.23 -1.68
C TYR A 43 -1.05 -3.58 -1.03
N ALA A 44 -0.74 -3.68 0.26
CA ALA A 44 -1.04 -4.83 1.08
C ALA A 44 -1.60 -4.40 2.43
N SER A 45 -2.21 -5.33 3.14
CA SER A 45 -2.75 -5.12 4.49
C SER A 45 -2.01 -5.97 5.51
N ILE A 46 -1.95 -5.51 6.76
CA ILE A 46 -1.35 -6.29 7.85
C ILE A 46 -2.27 -7.41 8.37
N SER A 47 -3.52 -7.47 7.88
CA SER A 47 -4.50 -8.50 8.23
C SER A 47 -5.26 -9.00 7.00
N VAL A 48 -5.66 -10.27 7.03
CA VAL A 48 -6.50 -10.91 6.01
C VAL A 48 -7.82 -10.16 5.84
N LEU A 49 -8.48 -9.84 6.95
CA LEU A 49 -9.80 -9.20 6.93
C LEU A 49 -9.73 -7.81 6.30
N THR A 50 -8.68 -7.03 6.59
CA THR A 50 -8.48 -5.72 5.98
C THR A 50 -8.25 -5.85 4.47
N ALA A 51 -7.42 -6.82 4.03
CA ALA A 51 -7.17 -7.04 2.59
C ALA A 51 -8.45 -7.40 1.82
N LEU A 52 -9.31 -8.23 2.40
CA LEU A 52 -10.60 -8.60 1.81
C LEU A 52 -11.59 -7.43 1.81
N ARG A 53 -11.60 -6.59 2.86
CA ARG A 53 -12.43 -5.37 2.89
C ARG A 53 -12.00 -4.37 1.81
N GLU A 54 -10.70 -4.19 1.63
CA GLU A 54 -10.15 -3.34 0.55
C GLU A 54 -10.54 -3.86 -0.84
N ALA A 55 -10.49 -5.17 -1.06
CA ALA A 55 -10.97 -5.77 -2.31
C ALA A 55 -12.48 -5.59 -2.53
N ASN A 56 -13.26 -5.56 -1.43
CA ASN A 56 -14.70 -5.40 -1.44
C ASN A 56 -15.17 -3.94 -1.23
N GLN A 57 -14.33 -2.95 -1.58
CA GLN A 57 -14.67 -1.54 -1.33
C GLN A 57 -15.92 -1.09 -2.14
N VAL A 58 -16.15 -1.67 -3.31
CA VAL A 58 -17.22 -1.27 -4.24
C VAL A 58 -17.94 -2.51 -4.78
N GLY A 59 -19.26 -2.58 -4.56
CA GLY A 59 -20.10 -3.69 -5.05
C GLY A 59 -19.92 -4.98 -4.25
N ASP A 60 -20.19 -6.10 -4.90
CA ASP A 60 -19.99 -7.44 -4.32
C ASP A 60 -18.54 -7.89 -4.52
N LEU A 61 -18.04 -8.70 -3.57
CA LEU A 61 -16.70 -9.27 -3.64
C LEU A 61 -16.59 -10.16 -4.88
N GLN A 62 -15.77 -9.73 -5.83
CA GLN A 62 -15.46 -10.51 -7.03
C GLN A 62 -14.51 -11.67 -6.70
N PRO A 63 -14.44 -12.72 -7.53
CA PRO A 63 -13.44 -13.78 -7.39
C PRO A 63 -12.05 -13.18 -7.17
N THR A 64 -11.40 -13.60 -6.09
CA THR A 64 -10.19 -12.97 -5.56
C THR A 64 -9.22 -14.04 -5.11
N THR A 65 -7.94 -13.90 -5.49
CA THR A 65 -6.85 -14.70 -4.95
C THR A 65 -6.20 -13.93 -3.81
N LEU A 66 -6.36 -14.42 -2.58
CA LEU A 66 -5.67 -13.86 -1.42
C LEU A 66 -4.30 -14.50 -1.28
N VAL A 67 -3.25 -13.68 -1.24
CA VAL A 67 -1.87 -14.13 -1.04
C VAL A 67 -1.27 -13.54 0.23
N CYS A 68 -0.27 -14.24 0.78
CA CYS A 68 0.47 -13.84 1.97
C CYS A 68 1.94 -13.67 1.64
N TYR A 69 2.57 -12.66 2.25
CA TYR A 69 3.99 -12.40 2.14
C TYR A 69 4.65 -12.43 3.51
N ARG A 70 5.93 -12.83 3.53
CA ARG A 70 6.85 -12.51 4.61
C ARG A 70 7.54 -11.19 4.25
N ALA A 71 7.43 -10.20 5.12
CA ALA A 71 7.95 -8.86 4.88
C ALA A 71 8.94 -8.44 5.98
N GLU A 72 10.04 -7.86 5.55
CA GLU A 72 11.00 -7.13 6.39
C GLU A 72 11.39 -5.86 5.62
N ILE A 73 10.76 -4.74 5.99
CA ILE A 73 10.78 -3.49 5.25
C ILE A 73 11.32 -2.40 6.16
N GLU A 74 12.56 -2.01 5.94
CA GLU A 74 13.17 -0.87 6.61
C GLU A 74 12.65 0.44 6.02
N MET A 75 12.89 1.55 6.71
CA MET A 75 12.56 2.90 6.21
C MET A 75 11.08 3.02 5.79
N VAL A 76 10.16 2.60 6.66
CA VAL A 76 8.73 2.79 6.48
C VAL A 76 8.29 4.06 7.21
N PHE A 77 7.53 4.92 6.52
CA PHE A 77 6.90 6.07 7.17
C PHE A 77 5.63 5.59 7.87
N ASP A 78 5.54 5.78 9.19
CA ASP A 78 4.37 5.36 9.96
C ASP A 78 3.46 6.55 10.25
N THR A 79 2.27 6.59 9.65
CA THR A 79 1.33 7.69 9.85
C THR A 79 0.72 7.71 11.25
N SER A 80 0.90 6.66 12.06
CA SER A 80 0.49 6.66 13.47
C SER A 80 1.41 7.50 14.36
N ASP A 81 2.62 7.85 13.88
CA ASP A 81 3.41 8.93 14.46
C ASP A 81 2.80 10.28 14.06
N THR A 82 1.86 10.74 14.88
CA THR A 82 1.15 12.01 14.63
C THR A 82 2.07 13.24 14.60
N THR A 83 3.24 13.17 15.24
CA THR A 83 4.22 14.28 15.21
C THR A 83 4.94 14.31 13.87
N ALA A 84 5.41 13.14 13.40
CA ALA A 84 6.00 13.02 12.07
C ALA A 84 4.99 13.38 10.97
N LEU A 85 3.74 12.93 11.10
CA LEU A 85 2.67 13.22 10.14
C LEU A 85 2.38 14.72 10.03
N ARG A 86 2.25 15.42 11.17
CA ARG A 86 2.07 16.88 11.20
C ARG A 86 3.26 17.63 10.63
N THR A 87 4.48 17.15 10.90
CA THR A 87 5.72 17.72 10.33
C THR A 87 5.74 17.60 8.80
N ALA A 88 5.21 16.50 8.27
CA ALA A 88 4.97 16.32 6.84
C ALA A 88 3.77 17.14 6.30
N GLY A 89 3.10 17.93 7.15
CA GLY A 89 1.97 18.76 6.80
C GLY A 89 0.63 18.03 6.70
N PHE A 90 0.53 16.77 7.13
CA PHE A 90 -0.70 15.98 7.09
C PHE A 90 -1.34 15.83 8.47
N ASP A 91 -2.64 15.58 8.44
CA ASP A 91 -3.40 14.94 9.51
C ASP A 91 -4.14 13.71 8.95
N GLU A 92 -4.83 12.98 9.81
CA GLU A 92 -5.57 11.78 9.39
C GLU A 92 -6.68 12.07 8.38
N LEU A 93 -7.34 13.23 8.48
CA LEU A 93 -8.42 13.63 7.58
C LEU A 93 -7.88 13.89 6.18
N ALA A 94 -6.74 14.56 6.07
CA ALA A 94 -6.06 14.82 4.80
C ALA A 94 -5.60 13.53 4.11
N LEU A 95 -5.20 12.49 4.87
CA LEU A 95 -4.90 11.17 4.30
C LEU A 95 -6.16 10.43 3.84
N ALA A 96 -7.27 10.60 4.56
CA ALA A 96 -8.56 9.96 4.29
C ALA A 96 -9.33 10.58 3.11
N ASP A 97 -8.94 11.77 2.66
CA ASP A 97 -9.61 12.52 1.59
C ASP A 97 -9.86 11.67 0.33
N GLN A 98 -11.13 11.46 -0.02
CA GLN A 98 -11.54 10.62 -1.14
C GLN A 98 -11.39 11.32 -2.50
N THR A 99 -11.13 12.63 -2.52
CA THR A 99 -11.05 13.45 -3.74
C THR A 99 -9.73 13.30 -4.48
N TRP A 100 -8.81 12.42 -4.06
CA TRP A 100 -7.51 12.23 -4.72
C TRP A 100 -7.64 11.92 -6.23
N ARG A 101 -8.68 11.17 -6.65
CA ARG A 101 -8.95 10.92 -8.06
C ARG A 101 -9.35 12.18 -8.82
N ASP A 102 -10.11 13.05 -8.18
CA ASP A 102 -10.54 14.33 -8.76
C ASP A 102 -9.36 15.28 -8.85
N GLN A 103 -8.51 15.35 -7.81
CA GLN A 103 -7.25 16.09 -7.82
C GLN A 103 -6.34 15.63 -8.97
N MET A 104 -6.16 14.32 -9.16
CA MET A 104 -5.39 13.82 -10.31
C MET A 104 -5.95 14.29 -11.65
N ARG A 105 -7.28 14.35 -11.79
CA ARG A 105 -7.94 14.78 -13.04
C ARG A 105 -7.80 16.29 -13.27
N THR A 106 -7.83 17.10 -12.20
CA THR A 106 -7.81 18.57 -12.31
C THR A 106 -6.40 19.16 -12.26
N THR A 107 -5.52 18.63 -11.42
CA THR A 107 -4.18 19.17 -11.14
C THR A 107 -3.04 18.24 -11.57
N GLY A 108 -3.34 17.05 -12.08
CA GLY A 108 -2.35 16.07 -12.57
C GLY A 108 -1.67 15.22 -11.49
N GLU A 109 -1.68 15.67 -10.23
CA GLU A 109 -1.11 14.97 -9.07
C GLU A 109 -1.96 15.29 -7.83
N ALA A 110 -2.32 14.26 -7.06
CA ALA A 110 -2.99 14.43 -5.77
C ALA A 110 -2.00 14.78 -4.66
N ARG A 111 -2.47 15.46 -3.60
CA ARG A 111 -1.62 15.83 -2.45
C ARG A 111 -0.92 14.62 -1.81
N THR A 112 -1.62 13.49 -1.66
CA THR A 112 -1.09 12.23 -1.13
C THR A 112 -0.06 11.56 -2.05
N GLN A 113 -0.12 11.81 -3.36
CA GLN A 113 0.86 11.31 -4.33
C GLN A 113 2.14 12.13 -4.30
N ARG A 114 2.01 13.46 -4.16
CA ARG A 114 3.15 14.34 -3.90
C ARG A 114 3.90 13.92 -2.64
N PHE A 115 3.15 13.67 -1.57
CA PHE A 115 3.70 13.18 -0.32
C PHE A 115 4.44 11.84 -0.49
N ALA A 116 3.85 10.89 -1.20
CA ALA A 116 4.53 9.63 -1.54
C ALA A 116 5.84 9.88 -2.31
N ARG A 117 5.84 10.77 -3.30
CA ARG A 117 7.05 11.13 -4.06
C ARG A 117 8.14 11.73 -3.17
N GLU A 118 7.79 12.59 -2.22
CA GLU A 118 8.72 13.16 -1.25
C GLU A 118 9.29 12.09 -0.31
N LEU A 119 8.45 11.17 0.18
CA LEU A 119 8.92 10.04 0.99
C LEU A 119 9.89 9.15 0.21
N ILE A 120 9.58 8.82 -1.04
CA ILE A 120 10.47 8.04 -1.91
C ILE A 120 11.82 8.75 -2.11
N ALA A 121 11.80 10.07 -2.35
CA ALA A 121 13.00 10.87 -2.52
C ALA A 121 13.87 10.91 -1.24
N ASN A 122 13.23 10.87 -0.07
CA ASN A 122 13.88 10.79 1.24
C ASN A 122 14.31 9.36 1.64
N GLY A 123 14.22 8.39 0.72
CA GLY A 123 14.73 7.04 0.94
C GLY A 123 13.75 6.07 1.60
N TYR A 124 12.49 6.46 1.82
CA TYR A 124 11.49 5.53 2.36
C TYR A 124 11.15 4.43 1.36
N ASN A 125 11.04 3.19 1.86
CA ASN A 125 10.64 2.04 1.06
C ASN A 125 9.11 1.87 1.00
N GLY A 126 8.40 2.40 1.99
CA GLY A 126 6.95 2.34 2.05
C GLY A 126 6.31 3.23 3.10
N LEU A 127 4.99 3.12 3.17
CA LEU A 127 4.09 3.88 4.03
C LEU A 127 3.16 2.92 4.78
N ARG A 128 3.16 2.99 6.11
CA ARG A 128 2.15 2.34 6.95
C ARG A 128 1.04 3.34 7.22
N VAL A 129 -0.17 3.02 6.77
CA VAL A 129 -1.33 3.91 6.82
C VAL A 129 -2.60 3.15 7.13
N ARG A 130 -3.57 3.80 7.77
CA ARG A 130 -4.87 3.19 8.06
C ARG A 130 -5.64 2.86 6.77
N SER A 131 -6.43 1.79 6.79
CA SER A 131 -7.47 1.53 5.80
C SER A 131 -8.57 2.60 5.88
N PHE A 132 -8.99 3.10 4.72
CA PHE A 132 -10.07 4.10 4.61
C PHE A 132 -11.39 3.49 4.12
N VAL A 133 -11.48 2.17 4.04
CA VAL A 133 -12.70 1.45 3.68
C VAL A 133 -13.71 1.53 4.82
N LYS A 134 -14.99 1.64 4.47
CA LYS A 134 -16.11 1.63 5.43
C LYS A 134 -16.03 0.40 6.35
N GLY A 135 -16.14 0.62 7.66
CA GLY A 135 -16.05 -0.44 8.67
C GLY A 135 -14.64 -0.75 9.17
N SER A 136 -13.61 -0.04 8.68
CA SER A 136 -12.25 -0.16 9.19
C SER A 136 -12.08 0.55 10.53
N GLY A 137 -11.50 -0.13 11.52
CA GLY A 137 -11.11 0.44 12.81
C GLY A 137 -9.71 1.07 12.79
N PRO A 138 -9.23 1.59 13.93
CA PRO A 138 -7.87 2.15 14.05
C PRO A 138 -6.74 1.13 13.84
N GLY A 139 -7.00 -0.16 14.08
CA GLY A 139 -6.03 -1.25 13.88
C GLY A 139 -5.99 -1.84 12.47
N ASP A 140 -6.94 -1.46 11.60
CA ASP A 140 -6.96 -1.90 10.20
C ASP A 140 -5.92 -1.08 9.42
N MET A 141 -4.72 -1.63 9.29
CA MET A 141 -3.59 -0.96 8.65
C MET A 141 -3.19 -1.61 7.33
N ASN A 142 -2.78 -0.76 6.42
CA ASN A 142 -2.16 -1.10 5.15
C ASN A 142 -0.68 -0.73 5.16
N LEU A 143 0.07 -1.43 4.31
CA LEU A 143 1.42 -1.08 3.94
C LEU A 143 1.46 -0.85 2.42
N VAL A 144 1.82 0.36 2.01
CA VAL A 144 2.06 0.73 0.62
C VAL A 144 3.55 0.71 0.38
N LEU A 145 4.04 -0.19 -0.46
CA LEU A 145 5.46 -0.33 -0.79
C LEU A 145 5.75 0.32 -2.14
N TRP A 146 6.82 1.10 -2.22
CA TRP A 146 7.34 1.67 -3.48
C TRP A 146 8.64 1.03 -3.91
N ARG A 147 9.35 0.39 -2.98
CA ARG A 147 10.56 -0.41 -3.22
C ARG A 147 10.39 -1.73 -2.49
N TRP A 148 10.62 -2.83 -3.19
CA TRP A 148 10.64 -4.17 -2.62
C TRP A 148 11.51 -5.08 -3.49
N GLY A 149 12.05 -6.12 -2.89
CA GLY A 149 12.83 -7.15 -3.56
C GLY A 149 12.97 -8.39 -2.67
N THR A 150 13.84 -9.31 -3.05
CA THR A 150 14.08 -10.54 -2.28
C THR A 150 15.07 -10.36 -1.13
N ASN A 151 15.66 -9.17 -0.99
CA ASN A 151 16.72 -8.86 -0.03
C ASN A 151 16.44 -7.57 0.73
N ALA A 152 17.17 -7.36 1.83
CA ALA A 152 17.23 -6.08 2.54
C ALA A 152 17.65 -4.94 1.58
N PRO A 153 17.25 -3.68 1.86
CA PRO A 153 16.52 -3.21 3.03
C PRO A 153 14.99 -3.33 2.93
N SER A 154 14.46 -3.88 1.84
CA SER A 154 13.01 -4.02 1.62
C SER A 154 12.69 -5.41 1.08
N ARG A 155 12.76 -6.41 1.95
CA ARG A 155 12.51 -7.81 1.60
C ARG A 155 11.02 -8.11 1.64
N LEU A 156 10.49 -8.57 0.51
CA LEU A 156 9.13 -9.08 0.39
C LEU A 156 9.15 -10.41 -0.36
N GLU A 157 8.73 -11.46 0.33
CA GLU A 157 8.75 -12.83 -0.17
C GLU A 157 7.33 -13.40 -0.16
N LEU A 158 6.87 -13.89 -1.31
CA LEU A 158 5.61 -14.62 -1.41
C LEU A 158 5.71 -15.93 -0.62
N ILE A 159 4.67 -16.26 0.12
CA ILE A 159 4.53 -17.58 0.74
C ILE A 159 3.68 -18.42 -0.20
N ASP A 160 4.34 -19.28 -0.97
CA ASP A 160 3.75 -20.22 -1.92
C ASP A 160 4.60 -21.50 -1.97
N ASP A 161 4.61 -22.23 -0.86
CA ASP A 161 5.53 -23.36 -0.63
C ASP A 161 5.35 -24.52 -1.64
N GLU A 162 4.20 -24.56 -2.32
CA GLU A 162 3.83 -25.56 -3.32
C GLU A 162 3.81 -25.01 -4.76
N ASP A 163 4.28 -23.77 -4.97
CA ASP A 163 4.38 -23.14 -6.30
C ASP A 163 3.04 -23.09 -7.06
N ARG A 164 1.94 -22.80 -6.34
CA ARG A 164 0.57 -22.81 -6.88
C ARG A 164 0.27 -21.66 -7.83
N LEU A 165 1.09 -20.60 -7.81
CA LEU A 165 0.90 -19.40 -8.63
C LEU A 165 1.81 -19.34 -9.86
N SER A 166 2.56 -20.40 -10.16
CA SER A 166 3.43 -20.49 -11.34
C SER A 166 2.75 -21.01 -12.61
#